data_AF-A0A6P0NF08-F1
#
_entry.id   AF-A0A6P0NF08-F1
#
_cell.length_a   1.000
_cell.length_b   1.000
_cell.length_c   1.000
_cell.angle_alpha   90.00
_cell.angle_beta   90.00
_cell.angle_gamma   90.00
#
_symmetry.space_group_name_H-M   'P 1'
#
loop_
_entity.id
_entity.type
_entity.pdbx_description
1 polymer ?
#
loop_
_entity_poly.entity_id
_entity_poly.type
_entity_poly.pdbx_seq_one_letter_code
_entity_poly.pdbx_strand_id
1 'polypeptide(L)' 'MSTDFIPNQDNNPDDSNPNKKRIKYIKGSPEGVTKTIYGLYVLGYADVSEWSPLQPTGIPGQVISFVTKSSTCR' A
#
# COMPACT_ATOMS: atom_id res chain seq x y z
N MET A 1 25.19 19.39 -22.18
CA MET A 1 25.02 18.54 -20.98
C MET A 1 24.02 19.23 -20.07
N SER A 2 22.74 18.83 -20.13
CA SER A 2 21.73 19.16 -19.12
C SER A 2 21.03 17.84 -18.80
N THR A 3 21.17 17.37 -17.57
CA THR A 3 20.38 16.26 -17.04
C THR A 3 19.09 16.85 -16.51
N ASP A 4 18.02 16.71 -17.26
CA ASP A 4 16.67 17.06 -16.83
C ASP A 4 16.26 16.09 -15.71
N PHE A 5 16.21 16.61 -14.48
CA PHE A 5 15.64 15.91 -13.34
C PHE A 5 14.12 15.90 -13.50
N ILE A 6 13.57 14.81 -14.03
CA ILE A 6 12.14 14.55 -13.98
C ILE A 6 11.81 14.02 -12.57
N PRO A 7 11.03 14.73 -11.74
CA PRO A 7 10.51 14.15 -10.50
C PRO A 7 9.43 13.14 -10.89
N ASN A 8 9.74 11.85 -10.80
CA ASN A 8 8.74 10.81 -10.99
C ASN A 8 7.72 10.84 -9.84
N GLN A 9 6.68 11.67 -9.99
CA GLN A 9 5.48 11.66 -9.13
C GLN A 9 4.46 10.64 -9.67
N ASP A 10 4.86 9.38 -9.83
CA ASP A 10 3.90 8.29 -10.09
C ASP A 10 3.29 7.83 -8.75
N ASN A 11 2.44 8.68 -8.18
CA ASN A 11 1.51 8.32 -7.11
C ASN A 11 0.15 7.96 -7.73
N ASN A 12 0.08 6.90 -8.54
CA ASN A 12 -1.20 6.31 -8.90
C ASN A 12 -1.04 4.80 -9.12
N PRO A 13 -1.63 3.92 -8.28
CA PRO A 13 -1.69 2.51 -8.62
C PRO A 13 -2.75 2.31 -9.72
N ASP A 14 -2.26 2.36 -10.96
CA ASP A 14 -2.66 1.57 -12.13
C ASP A 14 -4.01 0.82 -12.01
N ASP A 15 -5.03 1.48 -12.53
CA ASP A 15 -6.33 0.96 -12.92
C ASP A 15 -6.22 0.49 -14.39
N SER A 16 -6.35 -0.83 -14.68
CA SER A 16 -6.82 -1.36 -15.99
C SER A 16 -6.74 -2.89 -16.22
N ASN A 17 -6.42 -3.74 -15.24
CA ASN A 17 -6.52 -5.20 -15.45
C ASN A 17 -7.62 -5.83 -14.57
N PRO A 18 -8.71 -6.36 -15.14
CA PRO A 18 -9.78 -7.02 -14.38
C PRO A 18 -9.34 -8.33 -13.69
N ASN A 19 -8.15 -8.87 -14.02
CA ASN A 19 -7.52 -10.02 -13.37
C ASN A 19 -6.43 -9.65 -12.34
N LYS A 20 -6.08 -8.36 -12.18
CA LYS A 20 -5.15 -7.94 -11.12
C LYS A 20 -5.92 -7.94 -9.80
N LYS A 21 -5.54 -8.84 -8.88
CA LYS A 21 -5.91 -8.73 -7.45
C LYS A 21 -5.64 -7.28 -7.05
N ARG A 22 -6.66 -6.55 -6.57
CA ARG A 22 -6.51 -5.16 -6.16
C ARG A 22 -5.59 -5.13 -4.94
N ILE A 23 -4.30 -4.87 -5.18
CA ILE A 23 -3.33 -4.66 -4.10
C ILE A 23 -3.55 -3.23 -3.62
N LYS A 24 -4.11 -3.07 -2.42
CA LYS A 24 -4.23 -1.77 -1.78
C LYS A 24 -3.01 -1.59 -0.88
N TYR A 25 -2.34 -0.45 -0.95
CA TYR A 25 -1.19 -0.16 -0.09
C TYR A 25 -1.45 1.03 0.80
N ILE A 26 -0.82 1.03 1.97
CA ILE A 26 -0.82 2.13 2.93
C ILE A 26 0.63 2.51 3.16
N LYS A 27 0.92 3.81 3.04
CA LYS A 27 2.23 4.40 3.33
C LYS A 27 2.11 5.47 4.39
N GLY A 28 3.10 5.57 5.28
CA GLY A 28 3.10 6.58 6.34
C GLY A 28 4.13 6.29 7.42
N SER A 29 4.02 6.99 8.55
CA SER A 29 4.79 6.67 9.75
C SER A 29 4.49 5.24 10.22
N PRO A 30 5.46 4.48 10.76
CA PRO A 30 5.24 3.13 11.26
C PRO A 30 4.06 3.02 12.24
N GLU A 31 3.90 3.99 13.13
CA GLU A 31 2.76 4.04 14.04
C GLU A 31 1.45 4.32 13.30
N GLY A 32 1.48 5.22 12.32
CA GLY A 32 0.31 5.60 11.53
C GLY A 32 -0.20 4.44 10.66
N VAL A 33 0.71 3.72 10.00
CA VAL A 33 0.37 2.53 9.20
C VAL A 33 -0.22 1.45 10.10
N THR A 34 0.40 1.19 11.25
CA THR A 34 -0.10 0.20 12.22
C THR A 34 -1.50 0.55 12.71
N LYS A 35 -1.73 1.80 13.14
CA LYS A 35 -3.06 2.29 13.56
C LYS A 35 -4.09 2.17 12.44
N THR A 36 -3.69 2.46 11.20
CA THR A 36 -4.59 2.36 10.05
C THR A 36 -4.97 0.91 9.77
N ILE A 37 -4.01 -0.04 9.85
CA ILE A 37 -4.27 -1.47 9.71
C ILE A 37 -5.27 -1.95 10.76
N TYR A 38 -5.07 -1.61 12.04
CA TYR A 38 -6.02 -1.95 13.10
C TYR A 38 -7.39 -1.29 12.91
N GLY A 39 -7.43 -0.04 12.46
CA GLY A 39 -8.70 0.63 12.13
C GLY A 39 -9.45 -0.07 11.00
N LEU A 40 -8.75 -0.48 9.95
CA LEU A 40 -9.33 -1.24 8.83
C LEU A 40 -9.79 -2.64 9.25
N TYR A 41 -9.07 -3.27 10.18
CA TYR A 41 -9.48 -4.53 10.80
C TYR A 41 -10.80 -4.39 11.57
N VAL A 42 -10.92 -3.38 12.44
CA VAL A 42 -12.15 -3.10 13.19
C VAL A 42 -13.33 -2.80 12.27
N LEU A 43 -13.08 -2.14 11.14
CA LEU A 43 -14.08 -1.85 10.12
C LEU A 43 -14.42 -3.06 9.23
N GLY A 44 -13.73 -4.20 9.38
CA GLY A 44 -13.95 -5.41 8.59
C GLY A 44 -13.47 -5.31 7.13
N TYR A 45 -12.56 -4.40 6.82
CA TYR A 45 -12.01 -4.25 5.46
C TYR A 45 -11.02 -5.36 5.08
N ALA A 46 -10.16 -5.72 6.01
CA ALA A 46 -9.11 -6.73 5.84
C ALA A 46 -8.61 -7.21 7.21
N ASP A 47 -8.23 -8.49 7.29
CA ASP A 47 -7.60 -9.02 8.50
C ASP A 47 -6.17 -8.51 8.64
N VAL A 48 -5.67 -8.36 9.87
CA VAL A 48 -4.28 -7.94 10.13
C VAL A 48 -3.28 -8.89 9.45
N SER A 49 -3.60 -10.18 9.36
CA SER A 49 -2.79 -11.21 8.70
C SER A 49 -2.76 -11.11 7.17
N GLU A 50 -3.72 -10.41 6.55
CA GLU A 50 -3.72 -10.18 5.10
C GLU A 50 -2.75 -9.06 4.68
N TRP A 51 -2.24 -8.29 5.64
CA TRP A 51 -1.26 -7.23 5.41
C TRP A 51 0.16 -7.80 5.37
N SER A 52 0.92 -7.36 4.37
CA SER A 52 2.35 -7.61 4.29
C SER A 52 3.09 -6.91 5.44
N PRO A 53 4.24 -7.46 5.87
CA PRO A 53 5.13 -6.82 6.84
C PRO A 53 5.46 -5.37 6.44
N LEU A 54 5.65 -4.50 7.43
CA LEU A 54 6.04 -3.10 7.19
C LEU A 54 7.41 -3.07 6.50
N GLN A 55 7.44 -2.57 5.26
CA GLN A 55 8.66 -2.39 4.51
C GLN A 55 9.13 -0.94 4.59
N PRO A 56 10.42 -0.68 4.82
CA PRO A 56 10.95 0.68 4.77
C PRO A 56 10.83 1.20 3.33
N THR A 57 10.21 2.36 3.18
CA THR A 57 10.28 3.11 1.93
C THR A 57 11.59 3.89 1.97
N GLY A 58 12.28 4.15 0.86
CA GLY A 58 13.59 4.85 0.86
C GLY A 58 13.62 6.26 1.49
N ILE A 59 12.52 6.68 2.11
CA ILE A 59 12.33 7.89 2.90
C ILE A 59 12.41 7.52 4.39
N PRO A 60 13.31 8.16 5.17
CA PRO A 60 13.44 7.88 6.59
C PRO A 60 12.13 8.19 7.34
N GLY A 61 11.67 7.24 8.14
CA GLY A 61 10.43 7.35 8.90
C GLY A 61 9.15 7.02 8.11
N GLN A 62 9.26 6.58 6.85
CA GLN A 62 8.13 6.10 6.07
C GLN A 62 8.21 4.59 5.85
N VAL A 63 7.12 3.91 6.18
CA VAL A 63 6.93 2.49 5.87
C VAL A 63 5.73 2.30 4.96
N ILE A 64 5.73 1.19 4.25
CA ILE A 64 4.64 0.75 3.37
C ILE A 64 4.18 -0.64 3.78
N SER A 65 2.87 -0.86 3.73
CA SER A 65 2.24 -2.18 3.84
C SER A 65 1.26 -2.40 2.71
N PHE A 66 1.12 -3.64 2.27
CA PHE A 66 0.30 -4.05 1.14
C PHE A 66 -0.77 -5.02 1.64
N VAL A 67 -2.01 -4.88 1.19
CA VAL A 67 -3.06 -5.88 1.33
C VAL A 67 -3.52 -6.33 -0.04
N THR A 68 -3.59 -7.63 -0.23
CA THR A 68 -4.11 -8.21 -1.46
C THR A 68 -5.55 -8.64 -1.21
N LYS A 69 -6.52 -7.85 -1.68
CA LYS A 69 -7.92 -8.31 -1.64
C LYS A 69 -8.08 -9.41 -2.69
N SER A 70 -8.00 -10.67 -2.29
CA SER A 70 -8.58 -11.75 -3.09
C SER A 70 -10.09 -11.65 -2.94
N SER A 71 -10.73 -10.87 -3.80
CA SER A 71 -12.13 -11.16 -4.13
C SER A 71 -12.12 -12.55 -4.75
N THR A 72 -12.35 -13.56 -3.91
CA THR A 72 -12.61 -14.92 -4.33
C THR A 72 -13.71 -14.83 -5.38
N CYS A 73 -13.36 -15.01 -6.66
CA CYS A 73 -14.36 -15.38 -7.65
C CYS A 73 -14.93 -16.70 -7.14
N ARG A 74 -16.16 -16.64 -6.62
CA ARG A 74 -16.96 -17.81 -6.32
C ARG A 74 -17.71 -18.21 -7.58
#